data_AF-A0A2H3D965-F1
#
_entry.id   AF-A0A2H3D965-F1
#
_cell.length_a   1.000
_cell.length_b   1.000
_cell.length_c   1.000
_cell.angle_alpha   90.00
_cell.angle_beta   90.00
_cell.angle_gamma   90.00
#
_symmetry.space_group_name_H-M   'P 1'
#
loop_
_entity.id
_entity.type
_entity.pdbx_description
1 polymer ?
#
loop_
_entity_poly.entity_id
_entity_poly.type
_entity_poly.pdbx_seq_one_letter_code
_entity_poly.pdbx_strand_id
1 'polypeptide(L)'
;MSSSVTDSSTVTPSNSSSMHEKWTYLLPGINRVFQTAAAGQTVSYADIYLPCYTEIYRFLTSPPNDNPQTNRHHSALYMYTSLDHYFACMALEYRKSHTAKDVTVAEEIQHIISSSTGFSNGANMIDRLFTYLNRHWIKNNMAAESSDSESLSKWGYDLSTGEGRMKATWCARVANPSSIIPVYSLALRRFRTEFGEPLFNSGEFSKRVHDVVGGTVIQDEGTIRKLWEICSDISVEPSHPVPQKLGLFLKKSSEAKGQSVDMTMVEEVFQ
;
A
#
# COMPACT_ATOMS: atom_id res chain seq x y z
N MET A 1 17.29 -10.45 44.57
CA MET A 1 17.72 -9.19 43.92
C MET A 1 19.07 -9.49 43.30
N SER A 2 19.28 -9.57 41.99
CA SER A 2 18.57 -9.00 40.85
C SER A 2 18.70 -9.96 39.67
N SER A 3 17.58 -10.27 39.01
CA SER A 3 17.59 -11.03 37.75
C SER A 3 17.83 -10.04 36.62
N SER A 4 19.02 -10.08 36.05
CA SER A 4 19.36 -9.39 34.81
C SER A 4 18.62 -10.02 33.65
N VAL A 5 17.53 -9.38 33.22
CA VAL A 5 16.88 -9.64 31.93
C VAL A 5 17.88 -9.24 30.86
N THR A 6 18.53 -10.22 30.24
CA THR A 6 19.35 -10.03 29.05
C THR A 6 18.41 -9.85 27.86
N ASP A 7 18.35 -8.62 27.38
CA ASP A 7 17.65 -8.25 26.16
C ASP A 7 18.26 -9.02 24.97
N SER A 8 17.56 -10.05 24.48
CA SER A 8 18.05 -11.03 23.49
C SER A 8 18.13 -10.48 22.06
N SER A 9 18.07 -9.16 21.87
CA SER A 9 17.84 -8.53 20.57
C SER A 9 19.11 -8.05 19.84
N THR A 10 20.32 -8.34 20.35
CA THR A 10 21.57 -7.72 19.84
C THR A 10 22.54 -8.64 19.10
N VAL A 11 22.29 -9.96 19.07
CA VAL A 11 23.19 -10.90 18.39
C VAL A 11 22.76 -11.06 16.92
N THR A 12 23.64 -10.65 15.99
CA THR A 12 23.43 -10.89 14.55
C THR A 12 23.27 -12.40 14.31
N PRO A 13 22.19 -12.85 13.67
CA PRO A 13 21.92 -14.27 13.47
C PRO A 13 23.02 -14.92 12.62
N SER A 14 23.38 -16.14 12.98
CA SER A 14 24.36 -16.94 12.24
C SER A 14 23.83 -17.34 10.86
N ASN A 15 24.71 -17.75 9.94
CA ASN A 15 24.29 -18.27 8.64
C ASN A 15 23.40 -19.52 8.77
N SER A 16 23.59 -20.33 9.80
CA SER A 16 22.80 -21.51 10.15
C SER A 16 21.47 -21.21 10.85
N SER A 17 21.23 -19.96 11.27
CA SER A 17 19.98 -19.57 11.91
C SER A 17 18.80 -19.75 10.96
N SER A 18 17.64 -20.09 11.53
CA SER A 18 16.40 -20.31 10.78
C SER A 18 15.96 -19.02 10.07
N MET A 19 15.15 -19.17 9.02
CA MET A 19 14.57 -18.03 8.30
C MET A 19 13.72 -17.15 9.22
N HIS A 20 13.03 -17.76 10.19
CA HIS A 20 12.21 -17.05 11.16
C HIS A 20 13.06 -16.18 12.10
N GLU A 21 14.14 -16.71 12.68
CA GLU A 21 15.04 -15.92 13.55
C GLU A 21 15.64 -14.74 12.81
N LYS A 22 16.06 -14.94 11.56
CA LYS A 22 16.60 -13.88 10.71
C LYS A 22 15.56 -12.79 10.42
N TRP A 23 14.30 -13.16 10.16
CA TRP A 23 13.21 -12.20 9.99
C TRP A 23 12.92 -11.43 11.29
N THR A 24 12.85 -12.12 12.43
CA THR A 24 12.61 -11.50 13.74
C THR A 24 13.71 -10.50 14.09
N TYR A 25 14.96 -10.80 13.76
CA TYR A 25 16.08 -9.87 13.91
C TYR A 25 15.96 -8.62 13.02
N LEU A 26 15.49 -8.77 11.78
CA LEU A 26 15.30 -7.66 10.83
C LEU A 26 14.12 -6.74 11.20
N LEU A 27 13.10 -7.29 11.83
CA LEU A 27 11.80 -6.63 12.02
C LEU A 27 11.89 -5.28 12.75
N PRO A 28 12.67 -5.08 13.84
CA PRO A 28 12.81 -3.77 14.47
C PRO A 28 13.39 -2.71 13.52
N GLY A 29 14.37 -3.11 12.69
CA GLY A 29 14.99 -2.23 11.70
C GLY A 29 14.01 -1.84 10.60
N ILE A 30 13.30 -2.82 10.03
CA ILE A 30 12.23 -2.60 9.05
C ILE A 30 11.16 -1.66 9.62
N ASN A 31 10.72 -1.92 10.85
CA ASN A 31 9.69 -1.10 11.50
C ASN A 31 10.17 0.34 11.71
N ARG A 32 11.42 0.55 12.13
CA ARG A 32 12.00 1.89 12.27
C ARG A 32 12.05 2.61 10.92
N VAL A 33 12.49 1.94 9.84
CA VAL A 33 12.49 2.51 8.48
C VAL A 33 11.09 2.94 8.08
N PHE A 34 10.10 2.05 8.23
CA PHE A 34 8.72 2.32 7.85
C PHE A 34 8.15 3.50 8.65
N GLN A 35 8.24 3.46 9.98
CA GLN A 35 7.64 4.48 10.86
C GLN A 35 8.29 5.85 10.70
N THR A 36 9.62 5.93 10.56
CA THR A 36 10.32 7.19 10.31
C THR A 36 9.88 7.82 8.98
N ALA A 37 9.85 7.04 7.90
CA ALA A 37 9.38 7.53 6.61
C ALA A 37 7.88 7.90 6.64
N ALA A 38 7.06 7.11 7.34
CA ALA A 38 5.63 7.37 7.47
C ALA A 38 5.32 8.65 8.27
N ALA A 39 6.18 9.02 9.21
CA ALA A 39 6.12 10.30 9.92
C ALA A 39 6.63 11.48 9.07
N GLY A 40 7.00 11.26 7.80
CA GLY A 40 7.57 12.28 6.92
C GLY A 40 9.02 12.64 7.26
N GLN A 41 9.69 11.84 8.09
CA GLN A 41 11.06 12.08 8.50
C GLN A 41 12.05 11.36 7.57
N THR A 42 13.25 11.92 7.44
CA THR A 42 14.33 11.30 6.67
C THR A 42 14.91 10.11 7.43
N VAL A 43 14.96 8.95 6.78
CA VAL A 43 15.60 7.74 7.32
C VAL A 43 17.13 7.91 7.22
N SER A 44 17.85 7.77 8.35
CA SER A 44 19.32 7.80 8.36
C SER A 44 19.87 6.68 7.48
N TYR A 45 20.71 7.06 6.51
CA TYR A 45 21.33 6.08 5.61
C TYR A 45 22.29 5.16 6.37
N ALA A 46 23.21 5.73 7.15
CA ALA A 46 24.28 4.98 7.81
C ALA A 46 23.78 4.16 9.01
N ASP A 47 22.85 4.71 9.81
CA ASP A 47 22.48 4.10 11.10
C ASP A 47 21.30 3.14 11.00
N ILE A 48 20.47 3.28 9.96
CA ILE A 48 19.21 2.54 9.83
C ILE A 48 19.13 1.82 8.49
N TYR A 49 19.18 2.55 7.37
CA TYR A 49 18.91 1.98 6.05
C TYR A 49 19.97 0.96 5.63
N LEU A 50 21.25 1.33 5.67
CA LEU A 50 22.35 0.50 5.18
C LEU A 50 22.52 -0.81 5.99
N PRO A 51 22.46 -0.82 7.33
CA PRO A 51 22.47 -2.06 8.10
C PRO A 51 21.30 -2.98 7.74
N CYS A 52 20.07 -2.45 7.66
CA CYS A 52 18.90 -3.24 7.28
C CYS A 52 19.03 -3.81 5.86
N TYR A 53 19.43 -2.97 4.90
CA TYR A 53 19.63 -3.38 3.51
C TYR A 53 20.66 -4.50 3.40
N THR A 54 21.78 -4.37 4.10
CA THR A 54 22.87 -5.36 4.10
C THR A 54 22.39 -6.71 4.64
N GLU A 55 21.62 -6.71 5.72
CA GLU A 55 21.09 -7.94 6.31
C GLU A 55 20.00 -8.58 5.46
N ILE A 56 19.13 -7.79 4.83
CA ILE A 56 18.16 -8.28 3.84
C ILE A 56 18.89 -8.91 2.65
N TYR A 57 19.92 -8.24 2.13
CA TYR A 57 20.75 -8.78 1.06
C TYR A 57 21.37 -10.11 1.48
N ARG A 58 22.01 -10.18 2.66
CA ARG A 58 22.60 -11.42 3.21
C ARG A 58 21.55 -12.53 3.34
N PHE A 59 20.35 -12.22 3.84
CA PHE A 59 19.26 -13.19 3.93
C PHE A 59 18.95 -13.79 2.55
N LEU A 60 18.83 -12.93 1.52
CA LEU A 60 18.44 -13.33 0.17
C LEU A 60 19.57 -14.03 -0.61
N THR A 61 20.83 -13.75 -0.30
CA THR A 61 22.00 -14.27 -1.05
C THR A 61 22.79 -15.37 -0.35
N SER A 62 22.59 -15.60 0.94
CA SER A 62 23.30 -16.61 1.73
C SER A 62 22.37 -17.77 2.12
N PRO A 63 22.03 -18.67 1.17
CA PRO A 63 21.19 -19.83 1.43
C PRO A 63 21.85 -20.80 2.42
N PRO A 64 21.09 -21.45 3.31
CA PRO A 64 21.60 -22.57 4.10
C PRO A 64 21.77 -23.82 3.20
N ASN A 65 23.01 -24.24 2.93
CA ASN A 65 23.42 -25.54 2.35
C ASN A 65 23.14 -25.81 0.83
N ASP A 66 23.58 -27.01 0.40
CA ASP A 66 24.13 -27.46 -0.91
C ASP A 66 23.36 -27.24 -2.22
N ASN A 67 22.15 -26.68 -2.23
CA ASN A 67 21.50 -26.23 -3.47
C ASN A 67 21.21 -24.72 -3.43
N PRO A 68 22.13 -23.88 -3.94
CA PRO A 68 22.02 -22.44 -3.84
C PRO A 68 20.78 -21.84 -4.51
N GLN A 69 20.20 -22.50 -5.52
CA GLN A 69 19.10 -21.93 -6.31
C GLN A 69 17.73 -22.19 -5.66
N THR A 70 17.46 -23.43 -5.23
CA THR A 70 16.21 -23.77 -4.53
C THR A 70 16.11 -23.03 -3.19
N ASN A 71 17.23 -22.92 -2.47
CA ASN A 71 17.25 -22.23 -1.19
C ASN A 71 17.07 -20.72 -1.33
N ARG A 72 17.56 -20.09 -2.41
CA ARG A 72 17.27 -18.68 -2.71
C ARG A 72 15.80 -18.42 -2.99
N HIS A 73 15.15 -19.32 -3.73
CA HIS A 73 13.71 -19.20 -3.98
C HIS A 73 12.91 -19.29 -2.67
N HIS A 74 13.23 -20.25 -1.80
CA HIS A 74 12.57 -20.38 -0.50
C HIS A 74 12.79 -19.16 0.41
N SER A 75 14.02 -18.65 0.51
CA SER A 75 14.31 -17.44 1.28
C SER A 75 13.54 -16.22 0.78
N ALA A 76 13.46 -16.03 -0.54
CA ALA A 76 12.76 -14.91 -1.15
C ALA A 76 11.24 -15.03 -0.99
N LEU A 77 10.67 -16.22 -1.18
CA LEU A 77 9.25 -16.48 -0.94
C LEU A 77 8.88 -16.25 0.53
N TYR A 78 9.69 -16.77 1.46
CA TYR A 78 9.50 -16.54 2.89
C TYR A 78 9.47 -15.05 3.19
N MET A 79 10.50 -14.30 2.77
CA MET A 79 10.59 -12.84 2.96
C MET A 79 9.38 -12.11 2.37
N TYR A 80 8.93 -12.51 1.18
CA TYR A 80 7.76 -11.93 0.52
C TYR A 80 6.48 -12.13 1.36
N THR A 81 6.24 -13.36 1.82
CA THR A 81 5.07 -13.69 2.67
C THR A 81 5.14 -12.98 4.03
N SER A 82 6.34 -12.84 4.60
CA SER A 82 6.55 -12.10 5.84
C SER A 82 6.25 -10.61 5.67
N LEU A 83 6.63 -10.00 4.54
CA LEU A 83 6.28 -8.61 4.21
C LEU A 83 4.77 -8.43 4.01
N ASP A 84 4.12 -9.37 3.32
CA ASP A 84 2.67 -9.35 3.13
C ASP A 84 1.92 -9.35 4.48
N HIS A 85 2.35 -10.21 5.42
CA HIS A 85 1.82 -10.22 6.78
C HIS A 85 2.15 -8.94 7.55
N TYR A 86 3.39 -8.46 7.46
CA TYR A 86 3.81 -7.21 8.10
C TYR A 86 2.97 -6.02 7.66
N PHE A 87 2.73 -5.83 6.36
CA PHE A 87 1.91 -4.73 5.87
C PHE A 87 0.45 -4.85 6.30
N ALA A 88 -0.10 -6.07 6.39
CA ALA A 88 -1.43 -6.29 6.95
C ALA A 88 -1.50 -5.81 8.41
N CYS A 89 -0.53 -6.19 9.23
CA CYS A 89 -0.43 -5.72 10.62
C CYS A 89 -0.27 -4.20 10.71
N MET A 90 0.57 -3.59 9.87
CA MET A 90 0.73 -2.14 9.86
C MET A 90 -0.58 -1.43 9.48
N ALA A 91 -1.27 -1.87 8.42
CA ALA A 91 -2.54 -1.27 8.00
C ALA A 91 -3.64 -1.41 9.06
N LEU A 92 -3.64 -2.53 9.79
CA LEU A 92 -4.50 -2.75 10.97
C LEU A 92 -4.24 -1.72 12.08
N GLU A 93 -2.98 -1.38 12.37
CA GLU A 93 -2.64 -0.37 13.38
C GLU A 93 -3.14 1.03 12.99
N TYR A 94 -2.99 1.41 11.71
CA TYR A 94 -3.56 2.67 11.18
C TYR A 94 -5.09 2.70 11.31
N ARG A 95 -5.77 1.56 11.12
CA ARG A 95 -7.22 1.46 11.32
C ARG A 95 -7.59 1.61 12.79
N LYS A 96 -6.85 0.98 13.70
CA LYS A 96 -7.13 1.07 15.14
C LYS A 96 -7.04 2.51 15.62
N SER A 97 -6.06 3.29 15.15
CA SER A 97 -5.95 4.71 15.47
C SER A 97 -7.13 5.57 14.97
N HIS A 98 -7.90 5.08 13.99
CA HIS A 98 -9.09 5.75 13.46
C HIS A 98 -10.34 5.58 14.35
N THR A 99 -10.38 4.56 15.21
CA THR A 99 -11.59 4.12 15.93
C THR A 99 -12.02 5.01 17.11
N ALA A 100 -11.73 6.31 17.07
CA ALA A 100 -12.21 7.25 18.09
C ALA A 100 -13.70 7.55 17.86
N LYS A 101 -14.53 7.31 18.88
CA LYS A 101 -15.93 7.74 18.88
C LYS A 101 -15.98 9.27 18.97
N ASP A 102 -16.90 9.89 18.24
CA ASP A 102 -17.21 11.34 18.26
C ASP A 102 -16.35 12.29 17.40
N VAL A 103 -15.62 11.78 16.39
CA VAL A 103 -14.84 12.62 15.45
C VAL A 103 -15.73 13.21 14.34
N THR A 104 -15.50 14.47 13.96
CA THR A 104 -16.21 15.09 12.83
C THR A 104 -15.81 14.46 11.50
N VAL A 105 -16.68 14.53 10.48
CA VAL A 105 -16.36 13.99 9.13
C VAL A 105 -15.13 14.67 8.52
N ALA A 106 -14.92 15.96 8.78
CA ALA A 106 -13.76 16.68 8.29
C ALA A 106 -12.45 16.16 8.92
N GLU A 107 -12.43 15.96 10.24
CA GLU A 107 -11.30 15.35 10.94
C GLU A 107 -11.08 13.89 10.51
N GLU A 108 -12.17 13.15 10.27
CA GLU A 108 -12.13 11.78 9.74
C GLU A 108 -11.47 11.72 8.35
N ILE A 109 -11.86 12.61 7.44
CA ILE A 109 -11.26 12.74 6.11
C ILE A 109 -9.77 13.12 6.21
N GLN A 110 -9.42 14.10 7.06
CA GLN A 110 -8.03 14.49 7.25
C GLN A 110 -7.18 13.36 7.85
N HIS A 111 -7.75 12.57 8.76
CA HIS A 111 -7.10 11.38 9.30
C HIS A 111 -6.86 10.33 8.20
N ILE A 112 -7.87 10.04 7.36
CA ILE A 112 -7.72 9.10 6.22
C ILE A 112 -6.61 9.57 5.28
N ILE A 113 -6.59 10.85 4.92
CA ILE A 113 -5.57 11.44 4.03
C ILE A 113 -4.18 11.31 4.66
N SER A 114 -4.05 11.66 5.93
CA SER A 114 -2.78 11.59 6.67
C SER A 114 -2.30 10.15 6.80
N SER A 115 -3.20 9.23 7.12
CA SER A 115 -2.94 7.80 7.26
C SER A 115 -2.50 7.19 5.94
N SER A 116 -3.19 7.47 4.83
CA SER A 116 -2.82 6.99 3.50
C SER A 116 -1.47 7.57 3.04
N THR A 117 -1.24 8.87 3.26
CA THR A 117 0.03 9.53 2.89
C THR A 117 1.19 8.95 3.68
N GLY A 118 1.05 8.83 5.00
CA GLY A 118 2.08 8.27 5.88
C GLY A 118 2.36 6.80 5.54
N PHE A 119 1.32 5.98 5.39
CA PHE A 119 1.50 4.59 5.02
C PHE A 119 2.20 4.44 3.67
N SER A 120 1.82 5.24 2.67
CA SER A 120 2.44 5.25 1.34
C SER A 120 3.92 5.65 1.38
N ASN A 121 4.28 6.65 2.18
CA ASN A 121 5.67 7.06 2.37
C ASN A 121 6.50 5.94 3.02
N GLY A 122 5.98 5.31 4.07
CA GLY A 122 6.59 4.15 4.71
C GLY A 122 6.78 2.98 3.74
N ALA A 123 5.72 2.64 3.01
CA ALA A 123 5.72 1.59 2.00
C ALA A 123 6.73 1.85 0.88
N ASN A 124 6.84 3.09 0.39
CA ASN A 124 7.82 3.46 -0.64
C ASN A 124 9.26 3.27 -0.14
N MET A 125 9.54 3.63 1.11
CA MET A 125 10.87 3.42 1.68
C MET A 125 11.19 1.93 1.86
N ILE A 126 10.22 1.11 2.27
CA ILE A 126 10.38 -0.34 2.33
C ILE A 126 10.57 -0.95 0.94
N ASP A 127 9.84 -0.48 -0.07
CA ASP A 127 10.05 -0.93 -1.46
C ASP A 127 11.48 -0.69 -1.93
N ARG A 128 12.03 0.51 -1.63
CA ARG A 128 13.43 0.83 -1.89
C ARG A 128 14.38 -0.07 -1.09
N LEU A 129 14.10 -0.33 0.18
CA LEU A 129 14.88 -1.22 1.02
C LEU A 129 14.93 -2.65 0.46
N PHE A 130 13.84 -3.11 -0.16
CA PHE A 130 13.70 -4.43 -0.77
C PHE A 130 13.91 -4.44 -2.29
N THR A 131 14.64 -3.44 -2.83
CA THR A 131 14.94 -3.35 -4.28
C THR A 131 15.53 -4.64 -4.85
N TYR A 132 16.38 -5.33 -4.08
CA TYR A 132 16.97 -6.60 -4.50
C TYR A 132 15.89 -7.68 -4.72
N LEU A 133 14.95 -7.83 -3.79
CA LEU A 133 13.82 -8.77 -3.90
C LEU A 133 12.94 -8.44 -5.12
N ASN A 134 12.61 -7.15 -5.30
CA ASN A 134 11.86 -6.64 -6.44
C ASN A 134 12.52 -7.02 -7.77
N ARG A 135 13.82 -6.72 -7.91
CA ARG A 135 14.56 -6.89 -9.16
C ARG A 135 14.85 -8.35 -9.50
N HIS A 136 15.19 -9.17 -8.51
CA HIS A 136 15.76 -10.50 -8.77
C HIS A 136 14.79 -11.67 -8.56
N TRP A 137 13.77 -11.50 -7.73
CA TRP A 137 12.79 -12.56 -7.48
C TRP A 137 11.39 -12.17 -7.97
N ILE A 138 10.84 -11.04 -7.54
CA ILE A 138 9.47 -10.63 -7.91
C ILE A 138 9.34 -10.50 -9.41
N LYS A 139 10.26 -9.79 -10.09
CA LYS A 139 10.23 -9.64 -11.55
C LYS A 139 10.10 -10.98 -12.30
N ASN A 140 10.73 -12.04 -11.79
CA ASN A 140 10.75 -13.37 -12.43
C ASN A 140 9.57 -14.26 -12.02
N ASN A 141 8.92 -13.99 -10.89
CA ASN A 141 7.81 -14.79 -10.37
C ASN A 141 6.45 -14.08 -10.50
N MET A 142 6.46 -12.81 -10.91
CA MET A 142 5.28 -12.09 -11.35
C MET A 142 4.81 -12.72 -12.66
N ALA A 143 3.85 -13.63 -12.56
CA ALA A 143 3.29 -14.32 -13.71
C ALA A 143 2.72 -13.31 -14.72
N ALA A 144 2.82 -13.64 -16.00
CA ALA A 144 1.99 -13.02 -17.03
C ALA A 144 0.56 -13.56 -16.86
N GLU A 145 -0.16 -13.05 -15.86
CA GLU A 145 -1.57 -13.38 -15.67
C GLU A 145 -2.35 -12.97 -16.92
N SER A 146 -2.99 -13.95 -17.55
CA SER A 146 -4.00 -13.74 -18.58
C SER A 146 -5.31 -13.40 -17.88
N SER A 147 -5.52 -12.12 -17.58
CA SER A 147 -6.84 -11.67 -17.14
C SER A 147 -7.81 -11.75 -18.32
N ASP A 148 -9.00 -12.32 -18.10
CA ASP A 148 -10.05 -12.37 -19.12
C ASP A 148 -10.47 -10.94 -19.50
N SER A 149 -10.29 -10.59 -20.77
CA SER A 149 -10.61 -9.24 -21.28
C SER A 149 -12.05 -8.82 -20.99
N GLU A 150 -13.00 -9.76 -20.97
CA GLU A 150 -14.41 -9.50 -20.64
C GLU A 150 -14.63 -9.09 -19.17
N SER A 151 -13.83 -9.63 -18.25
CA SER A 151 -13.88 -9.26 -16.82
C SER A 151 -13.30 -7.87 -16.62
N LEU A 152 -12.21 -7.54 -17.33
CA LEU A 152 -11.59 -6.22 -17.28
C LEU A 152 -12.47 -5.12 -17.87
N SER A 153 -13.22 -5.40 -18.93
CA SER A 153 -14.17 -4.43 -19.50
C SER A 153 -15.33 -4.13 -18.55
N LYS A 154 -15.77 -5.14 -17.76
CA LYS A 154 -16.83 -4.94 -16.74
C LYS A 154 -16.40 -3.99 -15.62
N TRP A 155 -15.11 -3.88 -15.34
CA TRP A 155 -14.55 -2.94 -14.37
C TRP A 155 -14.43 -1.50 -14.92
N GLY A 156 -14.81 -1.28 -16.18
CA GLY A 156 -14.84 0.04 -16.81
C GLY A 156 -13.48 0.52 -17.34
N TYR A 157 -12.52 -0.39 -17.58
CA TYR A 157 -11.27 -0.01 -18.25
C TYR A 157 -11.47 0.08 -19.76
N ASP A 158 -10.93 1.14 -20.36
CA ASP A 158 -10.75 1.20 -21.82
C ASP A 158 -9.66 0.19 -22.22
N LEU A 159 -10.07 -0.91 -22.85
CA LEU A 159 -9.17 -1.92 -23.37
C LEU A 159 -8.77 -1.68 -24.83
N SER A 160 -9.22 -0.58 -25.45
CA SER A 160 -8.84 -0.24 -26.82
C SER A 160 -7.41 0.29 -26.90
N THR A 161 -6.95 1.01 -25.86
CA THR A 161 -5.59 1.54 -25.75
C THR A 161 -4.61 0.53 -25.14
N GLY A 162 -3.33 0.63 -25.51
CA GLY A 162 -2.28 -0.19 -24.90
C GLY A 162 -2.09 0.13 -23.42
N GLU A 163 -2.19 1.41 -23.07
CA GLU A 163 -2.11 1.91 -21.69
C GLU A 163 -3.28 1.40 -20.84
N GLY A 164 -4.51 1.50 -21.34
CA GLY A 164 -5.67 1.01 -20.62
C GLY A 164 -5.64 -0.49 -20.38
N ARG A 165 -5.17 -1.30 -21.35
CA ARG A 165 -4.89 -2.73 -21.14
C ARG A 165 -3.82 -2.98 -20.07
N MET A 166 -2.74 -2.21 -20.07
CA MET A 166 -1.69 -2.33 -19.05
C MET A 166 -2.21 -1.99 -17.65
N LYS A 167 -2.97 -0.90 -17.53
CA LYS A 167 -3.59 -0.47 -16.26
C LYS A 167 -4.57 -1.53 -15.76
N ALA A 168 -5.44 -2.04 -16.63
CA ALA A 168 -6.42 -3.07 -16.28
C ALA A 168 -5.75 -4.37 -15.81
N THR A 169 -4.74 -4.85 -16.54
CA THR A 169 -3.98 -6.05 -16.18
C THR A 169 -3.25 -5.88 -14.84
N TRP A 170 -2.70 -4.69 -14.61
CA TRP A 170 -2.05 -4.35 -13.33
C TRP A 170 -3.04 -4.37 -12.17
N CYS A 171 -4.18 -3.72 -12.34
CA CYS A 171 -5.25 -3.68 -11.35
C CYS A 171 -5.77 -5.09 -11.05
N ALA A 172 -6.06 -5.92 -12.05
CA ALA A 172 -6.46 -7.31 -11.82
C ALA A 172 -5.42 -8.11 -11.02
N ARG A 173 -4.13 -7.90 -11.28
CA ARG A 173 -3.05 -8.52 -10.51
C ARG A 173 -3.03 -8.06 -9.07
N VAL A 174 -3.22 -6.77 -8.81
CA VAL A 174 -3.30 -6.24 -7.45
C VAL A 174 -4.57 -6.73 -6.74
N ALA A 175 -5.67 -6.95 -7.47
CA ALA A 175 -6.90 -7.50 -6.91
C ALA A 175 -6.72 -8.95 -6.43
N ASN A 176 -5.97 -9.76 -7.17
CA ASN A 176 -5.79 -11.17 -6.89
C ASN A 176 -4.81 -11.37 -5.71
N PRO A 177 -5.25 -11.98 -4.59
CA PRO A 177 -4.40 -12.21 -3.42
C PRO A 177 -3.20 -13.13 -3.70
N SER A 178 -3.33 -14.06 -4.63
CA SER A 178 -2.29 -15.05 -4.96
C SER A 178 -1.20 -14.50 -5.87
N SER A 179 -1.41 -13.34 -6.48
CA SER A 179 -0.45 -12.75 -7.40
C SER A 179 0.77 -12.19 -6.65
N ILE A 180 1.95 -12.46 -7.21
CA ILE A 180 3.20 -11.83 -6.79
C ILE A 180 3.31 -10.46 -7.48
N ILE A 181 3.32 -9.41 -6.68
CA ILE A 181 3.43 -8.00 -7.07
C ILE A 181 4.60 -7.31 -6.35
N PRO A 182 5.14 -6.20 -6.87
CA PRO A 182 6.18 -5.42 -6.19
C PRO A 182 5.81 -5.03 -4.77
N VAL A 183 6.85 -4.87 -3.93
CA VAL A 183 6.70 -4.62 -2.49
C VAL A 183 5.83 -3.40 -2.19
N TYR A 184 5.98 -2.31 -2.95
CA TYR A 184 5.12 -1.14 -2.80
C TYR A 184 3.64 -1.46 -3.05
N SER A 185 3.34 -2.16 -4.14
CA SER A 185 1.97 -2.53 -4.51
C SER A 185 1.38 -3.55 -3.55
N LEU A 186 2.20 -4.44 -3.00
CA LEU A 186 1.82 -5.36 -1.92
C LEU A 186 1.35 -4.58 -0.67
N ALA A 187 2.09 -3.54 -0.29
CA ALA A 187 1.73 -2.68 0.82
C ALA A 187 0.41 -1.95 0.58
N LEU A 188 0.24 -1.34 -0.60
CA LEU A 188 -1.00 -0.64 -0.95
C LEU A 188 -2.19 -1.60 -1.02
N ARG A 189 -2.00 -2.82 -1.54
CA ARG A 189 -3.03 -3.87 -1.51
C ARG A 189 -3.48 -4.16 -0.08
N ARG A 190 -2.54 -4.30 0.85
CA ARG A 190 -2.85 -4.52 2.27
C ARG A 190 -3.50 -3.31 2.93
N PHE A 191 -3.05 -2.09 2.61
CA PHE A 191 -3.72 -0.87 3.07
C PHE A 191 -5.16 -0.80 2.57
N ARG A 192 -5.42 -1.16 1.32
CA ARG A 192 -6.78 -1.24 0.79
C ARG A 192 -7.63 -2.25 1.55
N THR A 193 -7.21 -3.51 1.62
CA THR A 193 -8.04 -4.59 2.19
C THR A 193 -8.24 -4.43 3.69
N GLU A 194 -7.22 -3.95 4.39
CA GLU A 194 -7.27 -3.79 5.83
C GLU A 194 -7.79 -2.42 6.24
N PHE A 195 -7.42 -1.31 5.60
CA PHE A 195 -7.86 0.02 6.04
C PHE A 195 -9.03 0.54 5.20
N GLY A 196 -8.89 0.58 3.87
CA GLY A 196 -9.86 1.20 2.98
C GLY A 196 -11.21 0.48 2.93
N GLU A 197 -11.23 -0.78 2.53
CA GLU A 197 -12.46 -1.55 2.30
C GLU A 197 -13.37 -1.58 3.55
N PRO A 198 -12.89 -1.85 4.78
CA PRO A 198 -13.76 -1.81 5.95
C PRO A 198 -14.37 -0.43 6.22
N LEU A 199 -13.63 0.64 5.96
CA LEU A 199 -14.12 2.01 6.12
C LEU A 199 -15.20 2.34 5.09
N PHE A 200 -14.96 2.06 3.81
CA PHE A 200 -15.89 2.39 2.74
C PHE A 200 -17.11 1.48 2.67
N ASN A 201 -16.98 0.22 3.07
CA ASN A 201 -18.10 -0.73 3.14
C ASN A 201 -18.96 -0.53 4.39
N SER A 202 -18.44 0.16 5.41
CA SER A 202 -19.28 0.68 6.48
C SER A 202 -20.18 1.78 5.89
N GLY A 203 -21.43 1.46 5.58
CA GLY A 203 -22.37 2.41 4.97
C GLY A 203 -22.53 3.73 5.75
N GLU A 204 -22.10 3.75 7.01
CA GLU A 204 -21.98 4.93 7.87
C GLU A 204 -21.03 5.99 7.30
N PHE A 205 -19.81 5.63 6.89
CA PHE A 205 -18.84 6.59 6.35
C PHE A 205 -19.35 7.17 5.02
N SER A 206 -19.84 6.32 4.11
CA SER A 206 -20.39 6.79 2.83
C SER A 206 -21.58 7.73 3.01
N LYS A 207 -22.43 7.49 4.02
CA LYS A 207 -23.57 8.37 4.34
C LYS A 207 -23.07 9.70 4.90
N ARG A 208 -22.15 9.67 5.86
CA ARG A 208 -21.55 10.87 6.46
C ARG A 208 -20.84 11.75 5.44
N VAL A 209 -20.07 11.16 4.52
CA VAL A 209 -19.46 11.90 3.41
C VAL A 209 -20.52 12.48 2.49
N HIS A 210 -21.56 11.72 2.14
CA HIS A 210 -22.65 12.22 1.30
C HIS A 210 -23.39 13.41 1.93
N ASP A 211 -23.68 13.34 3.23
CA ASP A 211 -24.39 14.41 3.96
C ASP A 211 -23.54 15.70 4.01
N VAL A 212 -22.23 15.58 4.18
CA VAL A 212 -21.30 16.72 4.23
C VAL A 212 -21.01 17.31 2.86
N VAL A 213 -20.90 16.45 1.83
CA VAL A 213 -20.69 16.86 0.44
C VAL A 213 -21.97 17.49 -0.13
N GLY A 214 -23.14 17.00 0.25
CA GLY A 214 -24.45 17.57 -0.12
C GLY A 214 -24.82 18.84 0.64
N GLY A 215 -24.31 19.02 1.86
CA GLY A 215 -24.54 20.19 2.69
C GLY A 215 -23.27 21.00 2.90
N THR A 216 -22.91 21.87 1.95
CA THR A 216 -22.11 23.13 2.08
C THR A 216 -20.86 23.22 3.00
N VAL A 217 -20.39 22.15 3.64
CA VAL A 217 -19.49 22.22 4.80
C VAL A 217 -18.02 21.94 4.46
N ILE A 218 -17.68 21.43 3.27
CA ILE A 218 -16.27 21.37 2.83
C ILE A 218 -16.03 22.44 1.77
N GLN A 219 -15.42 23.55 2.18
CA GLN A 219 -14.96 24.62 1.28
C GLN A 219 -13.64 24.29 0.57
N ASP A 220 -12.91 23.27 1.03
CA ASP A 220 -11.61 22.90 0.46
C ASP A 220 -11.73 21.79 -0.59
N GLU A 221 -11.90 22.20 -1.86
CA GLU A 221 -11.85 21.33 -3.03
C GLU A 221 -10.55 20.49 -3.08
N GLY A 222 -9.45 21.02 -2.53
CA GLY A 222 -8.16 20.32 -2.46
C GLY A 222 -8.22 19.04 -1.63
N THR A 223 -8.86 19.10 -0.46
CA THR A 223 -9.09 17.94 0.41
C THR A 223 -9.95 16.87 -0.26
N ILE A 224 -11.02 17.28 -0.96
CA ILE A 224 -11.91 16.32 -1.66
C ILE A 224 -11.20 15.68 -2.84
N ARG A 225 -10.41 16.46 -3.60
CA ARG A 225 -9.57 15.95 -4.69
C ARG A 225 -8.57 14.91 -4.18
N LYS A 226 -7.87 15.23 -3.09
CA LYS A 226 -6.90 14.31 -2.49
C LYS A 226 -7.57 13.04 -1.92
N LEU A 227 -8.75 13.18 -1.32
CA LEU A 227 -9.55 12.03 -0.90
C LEU A 227 -9.97 11.17 -2.10
N TRP A 228 -10.38 11.79 -3.20
CA TRP A 228 -10.74 11.08 -4.44
C TRP A 228 -9.56 10.34 -5.05
N GLU A 229 -8.39 10.97 -5.13
CA GLU A 229 -7.14 10.34 -5.59
C GLU A 229 -6.82 9.12 -4.74
N ILE A 230 -6.83 9.26 -3.41
CA ILE A 230 -6.60 8.15 -2.47
C ILE A 230 -7.63 7.04 -2.64
N CYS A 231 -8.92 7.38 -2.76
CA CYS A 231 -9.97 6.39 -2.97
C CYS A 231 -9.80 5.67 -4.32
N SER A 232 -9.29 6.36 -5.33
CA SER A 232 -9.04 5.80 -6.67
C SER A 232 -7.80 4.93 -6.69
N ASP A 233 -6.74 5.28 -5.95
CA ASP A 233 -5.53 4.48 -5.81
C ASP A 233 -5.74 3.23 -4.94
N ILE A 234 -6.61 3.36 -3.94
CA ILE A 234 -7.05 2.27 -3.08
C ILE A 234 -8.07 1.39 -3.82
N SER A 235 -8.91 1.94 -4.69
CA SER A 235 -9.86 1.14 -5.46
C SER A 235 -9.16 0.47 -6.64
N VAL A 236 -9.31 -0.84 -6.74
CA VAL A 236 -8.82 -1.59 -7.91
C VAL A 236 -9.88 -1.65 -9.01
N GLU A 237 -11.08 -1.16 -8.72
CA GLU A 237 -12.21 -1.09 -9.64
C GLU A 237 -12.63 0.38 -9.84
N PRO A 238 -12.47 0.95 -11.05
CA PRO A 238 -12.97 2.28 -11.39
C PRO A 238 -14.48 2.44 -11.16
N SER A 239 -15.25 1.36 -11.29
CA SER A 239 -16.69 1.33 -11.03
C SER A 239 -17.08 1.39 -9.55
N HIS A 240 -16.14 1.46 -8.61
CA HIS A 240 -16.47 1.50 -7.20
C HIS A 240 -17.30 2.76 -6.84
N PRO A 241 -18.43 2.63 -6.11
CA PRO A 241 -19.40 3.71 -5.93
C PRO A 241 -18.86 4.93 -5.18
N VAL A 242 -17.84 4.76 -4.33
CA VAL A 242 -17.23 5.85 -3.56
C VAL A 242 -16.39 6.79 -4.44
N PRO A 243 -15.36 6.31 -5.19
CA PRO A 243 -14.66 7.12 -6.18
C PRO A 243 -15.58 7.81 -7.20
N GLN A 244 -16.62 7.12 -7.68
CA GLN A 244 -17.57 7.70 -8.64
C GLN A 244 -18.32 8.91 -8.07
N LYS A 245 -18.86 8.79 -6.85
CA LYS A 245 -19.61 9.89 -6.20
C LYS A 245 -18.72 11.09 -5.89
N LEU A 246 -17.50 10.85 -5.41
CA LEU A 246 -16.52 11.90 -5.15
C LEU A 246 -16.09 12.61 -6.46
N GLY A 247 -15.88 11.85 -7.54
CA GLY A 247 -15.57 12.40 -8.86
C GLY A 247 -16.71 13.25 -9.43
N LEU A 248 -17.96 12.79 -9.30
CA LEU A 248 -19.14 13.56 -9.69
C LEU A 248 -19.29 14.88 -8.91
N PHE A 249 -18.94 14.89 -7.63
CA PHE A 249 -18.95 16.12 -6.84
C PHE A 249 -17.88 17.11 -7.31
N LEU A 250 -16.65 16.65 -7.53
CA LEU A 250 -15.57 17.49 -8.06
C LEU A 250 -15.96 18.11 -9.41
N LYS A 251 -16.58 17.30 -10.29
CA LYS A 251 -17.11 17.77 -11.58
C LYS A 251 -18.13 18.89 -11.40
N LYS A 252 -19.18 18.69 -10.59
CA LYS A 252 -20.21 19.71 -10.32
C LYS A 252 -19.65 20.97 -9.66
N SER A 253 -18.65 20.83 -8.79
CA SER A 253 -17.97 21.96 -8.15
C SER A 253 -17.18 22.80 -9.16
N SER A 254 -16.48 22.14 -10.09
CA SER A 254 -15.73 22.82 -11.15
C SER A 254 -16.65 23.55 -12.14
N GLU A 255 -17.76 22.92 -12.54
CA GLU A 255 -18.77 23.49 -13.45
C GLU A 255 -19.43 24.73 -12.82
N ALA A 256 -19.70 24.71 -11.51
CA ALA A 256 -20.28 25.84 -10.78
C ALA A 256 -19.32 27.05 -10.64
N LYS A 257 -18.00 26.84 -10.74
CA LYS A 257 -16.99 27.90 -10.62
C LYS A 257 -16.60 28.53 -11.96
N GLY A 258 -17.12 28.04 -13.09
CA GLY A 258 -16.77 28.55 -14.43
C GLY A 258 -15.29 28.41 -14.79
N GLN A 259 -14.55 27.54 -14.09
CA GLN A 259 -13.15 27.25 -14.37
C GLN A 259 -13.07 26.11 -15.39
N SER A 260 -12.44 26.39 -16.53
CA SER A 260 -12.03 25.37 -17.52
C SER A 260 -11.01 24.44 -16.89
N VAL A 261 -11.45 23.26 -16.43
CA VAL A 261 -10.53 22.17 -16.09
C VAL A 261 -10.01 21.56 -17.39
N ASP A 262 -8.70 21.37 -17.49
CA ASP A 262 -8.06 20.62 -18.57
C ASP A 262 -8.74 19.25 -18.68
N MET A 263 -9.47 19.06 -19.78
CA MET A 263 -10.43 17.97 -20.00
C MET A 263 -9.78 16.59 -20.16
N THR A 264 -8.46 16.51 -20.17
CA THR A 264 -7.74 15.24 -20.42
C THR A 264 -7.88 14.22 -19.27
N MET A 265 -8.02 14.63 -18.00
CA MET A 265 -7.99 13.65 -16.89
C MET A 265 -9.34 13.10 -16.42
N VAL A 266 -10.47 13.73 -16.78
CA VAL A 266 -11.81 13.31 -16.32
C VAL A 266 -12.64 12.69 -17.45
N GLU A 267 -12.41 13.08 -18.70
CA GLU A 267 -13.12 12.51 -19.85
C GLU A 267 -12.44 11.26 -20.42
N GLU A 268 -11.11 11.11 -20.32
CA GLU A 268 -10.40 9.90 -20.80
C GLU A 268 -10.61 8.65 -19.92
N VAL A 269 -11.30 8.76 -18.77
CA VAL A 269 -11.55 7.61 -17.87
C VAL A 269 -13.02 7.15 -17.88
N PHE A 270 -13.92 7.88 -18.55
CA PHE A 270 -15.35 7.55 -18.62
C PHE A 270 -15.92 7.47 -20.05
N GLN A 271 -15.05 7.38 -21.06
CA GLN A 271 -15.38 6.87 -22.41
C GLN A 271 -14.46 5.71 -22.75
#